data_AF-A0A954UQX7-F1
#
_entry.id   AF-A0A954UQX7-F1
#
_cell.length_a   1.000
_cell.length_b   1.000
_cell.length_c   1.000
_cell.angle_alpha   90.00
_cell.angle_beta   90.00
_cell.angle_gamma   90.00
#
_symmetry.space_group_name_H-M   'P 1'
#
loop_
_entity.id
_entity.type
_entity.pdbx_description
1 polymer ?
#
loop_
_entity_poly.entity_id
_entity_poly.type
_entity_poly.pdbx_seq_one_letter_code
_entity_poly.pdbx_strand_id
1 'polypeptide(L)'
;MNSHQITWEDDDCNRHIQFSISYEMEGSAVKINAVTPTAVSFTCPESKATLRTIRVHTNAGRQMLANHFANSGHLEQVAEEIASLSTQA
;
A
#
# COMPACT_ATOMS: atom_id res chain seq x y z
N MET A 1 -4.08 -0.40 -17.98
CA MET A 1 -3.36 -0.51 -16.70
C MET A 1 -4.07 0.36 -15.68
N ASN A 2 -4.57 -0.24 -14.61
CA ASN A 2 -5.35 0.43 -13.57
C ASN A 2 -4.45 0.76 -12.38
N SER A 3 -4.88 1.70 -11.55
CA SER A 3 -4.20 2.02 -10.30
C SER A 3 -5.17 2.12 -9.13
N HIS A 4 -4.81 1.51 -8.00
CA HIS A 4 -5.54 1.61 -6.73
C HIS A 4 -4.66 2.25 -5.66
N GLN A 5 -5.24 3.13 -4.83
CA GLN A 5 -4.53 3.73 -3.70
C GLN A 5 -4.93 3.00 -2.42
N ILE A 6 -3.94 2.55 -1.67
CA ILE A 6 -4.15 1.89 -0.38
C ILE A 6 -3.31 2.56 0.70
N THR A 7 -3.72 2.37 1.95
CA THR A 7 -2.92 2.71 3.12
C THR A 7 -2.71 1.45 3.94
N TRP A 8 -1.45 1.15 4.26
CA TRP A 8 -1.09 0.06 5.15
C TRP A 8 -0.68 0.62 6.52
N GLU A 9 -1.24 0.05 7.58
CA GLU A 9 -0.85 0.34 8.96
C GLU A 9 0.29 -0.60 9.38
N ASP A 10 1.45 -0.01 9.64
CA ASP A 10 2.64 -0.70 10.14
C ASP A 10 2.78 -0.33 11.63
N ASP A 11 2.05 -1.09 12.46
CA ASP A 11 1.97 -0.89 13.91
C ASP A 11 3.34 -1.04 14.58
N ASP A 12 4.17 -1.97 14.11
CA ASP A 12 5.52 -2.20 14.64
C ASP A 12 6.39 -0.94 14.54
N CYS A 13 6.17 -0.14 13.49
CA CYS A 13 6.91 1.09 13.25
C CYS A 13 6.11 2.36 13.58
N ASN A 14 4.90 2.25 14.16
CA ASN A 14 3.99 3.38 14.43
C ASN A 14 3.87 4.32 13.22
N ARG A 15 3.53 3.76 12.06
CA ARG A 15 3.40 4.53 10.82
C ARG A 15 2.35 3.97 9.90
N HIS A 16 1.77 4.82 9.08
CA HIS A 16 0.93 4.44 7.96
C HIS A 16 1.66 4.73 6.66
N ILE A 17 1.63 3.81 5.71
CA ILE A 17 2.32 3.95 4.43
C ILE A 17 1.28 3.93 3.32
N GLN A 18 1.28 4.98 2.50
CA GLN A 18 0.44 5.07 1.32
C GLN A 18 1.13 4.40 0.13
N PHE A 19 0.39 3.56 -0.59
CA PHE A 19 0.87 2.90 -1.80
C PHE A 19 -0.04 3.18 -3.00
N SER A 20 0.59 3.30 -4.16
CA SER A 20 -0.05 3.21 -5.46
C SER A 20 0.19 1.81 -6.02
N ILE A 21 -0.89 1.04 -6.20
CA ILE A 21 -0.86 -0.32 -6.71
C ILE A 21 -1.26 -0.28 -8.19
N SER A 22 -0.33 -0.59 -9.09
CA SER A 22 -0.65 -0.75 -10.51
C SER A 22 -1.03 -2.20 -10.77
N TYR A 23 -2.18 -2.41 -11.42
CA TYR A 23 -2.72 -3.75 -11.66
C TYR A 23 -3.43 -3.85 -13.01
N GLU A 24 -3.65 -5.09 -13.44
CA GLU A 24 -4.46 -5.47 -14.58
C GLU A 24 -5.49 -6.53 -14.15
N MET A 25 -6.66 -6.49 -14.80
CA MET A 25 -7.68 -7.51 -14.62
C MET A 25 -7.52 -8.55 -15.73
N GLU A 26 -7.32 -9.81 -15.35
CA GLU A 26 -7.35 -10.96 -16.25
C GLU A 26 -8.62 -11.78 -15.93
N GLY A 27 -9.75 -11.38 -16.54
CA GLY A 27 -11.07 -11.89 -16.16
C GLY A 27 -11.47 -11.41 -14.76
N SER A 28 -11.72 -12.33 -13.83
CA SER A 28 -11.96 -12.04 -12.41
C SER A 28 -10.69 -12.00 -11.56
N ALA A 29 -9.53 -12.33 -12.14
CA ALA A 29 -8.27 -12.35 -11.42
C ALA A 29 -7.58 -10.97 -11.48
N VAL A 30 -7.01 -10.55 -10.34
CA VAL A 30 -6.21 -9.33 -10.24
C VAL A 30 -4.73 -9.69 -10.35
N LYS A 31 -4.04 -9.08 -11.30
CA LYS A 31 -2.60 -9.18 -11.45
C LYS A 31 -1.95 -7.88 -11.04
N ILE A 32 -1.25 -7.89 -9.91
CA ILE A 32 -0.49 -6.75 -9.42
C ILE A 32 0.83 -6.66 -10.19
N ASN A 33 1.03 -5.52 -10.88
CA ASN A 33 2.21 -5.26 -11.69
C ASN A 33 3.27 -4.44 -10.92
N ALA A 34 2.83 -3.51 -10.07
CA ALA A 34 3.74 -2.69 -9.27
C ALA A 34 3.10 -2.22 -7.96
N VAL A 35 3.93 -2.15 -6.91
CA VAL A 35 3.59 -1.57 -5.62
C VAL A 35 4.53 -0.40 -5.36
N THR A 36 4.00 0.82 -5.36
CA THR A 36 4.82 2.04 -5.25
C THR A 36 4.43 2.82 -3.99
N PRO A 37 5.27 2.87 -2.95
CA PRO A 37 5.03 3.74 -1.81
C PRO A 37 5.13 5.21 -2.22
N THR A 38 4.17 6.01 -1.79
CA THR A 38 4.04 7.43 -2.16
C THR A 38 4.26 8.36 -0.97
N ALA A 39 3.86 7.95 0.23
CA ALA A 39 4.04 8.70 1.47
C ALA A 39 4.11 7.80 2.70
N VAL A 40 4.71 8.31 3.78
CA VAL A 40 4.73 7.71 5.11
C VAL A 40 4.24 8.74 6.11
N SER A 41 3.22 8.39 6.88
CA SER A 41 2.71 9.16 8.01
C SER A 41 3.17 8.50 9.30
N PHE A 42 3.95 9.21 10.11
CA PHE A 42 4.35 8.72 11.44
C PHE A 42 3.25 9.07 12.44
N THR A 43 2.87 8.10 13.27
CA THR A 43 1.79 8.24 14.24
C THR A 43 2.31 8.23 15.67
N CYS A 44 1.61 8.91 16.56
CA CYS A 44 1.85 8.80 18.00
C CYS A 44 1.40 7.40 18.47
N PRO A 45 2.24 6.64 19.18
CA PRO A 45 1.86 5.29 19.63
C PRO A 45 0.61 5.28 20.53
N GLU A 46 0.44 6.32 21.35
CA GLU A 46 -0.63 6.42 22.35
C GLU A 46 -1.94 6.92 21.74
N SER A 47 -1.90 8.08 21.08
CA SER A 47 -3.11 8.74 20.56
C SER A 47 -3.46 8.31 19.14
N LYS A 48 -2.57 7.57 18.46
CA LYS A 48 -2.62 7.24 17.03
C LYS A 48 -2.73 8.47 16.10
N ALA A 49 -2.54 9.68 16.64
CA ALA A 49 -2.56 10.91 15.87
C ALA A 49 -1.35 10.98 14.93
N THR A 50 -1.56 11.45 13.70
CA THR A 50 -0.45 11.68 12.76
C THR A 50 0.41 12.84 13.25
N LEU A 51 1.70 12.57 13.48
CA LEU A 51 2.68 13.56 13.90
C LEU A 51 3.26 14.32 12.70
N ARG A 52 3.53 13.59 11.61
CA ARG A 52 4.03 14.16 10.35
C ARG A 52 3.83 13.18 9.20
N THR A 53 3.80 13.72 7.98
CA THR A 53 3.78 12.94 6.74
C THR A 53 4.92 13.36 5.84
N ILE A 54 5.65 12.39 5.30
CA ILE A 54 6.73 12.60 4.34
C ILE A 54 6.44 11.85 3.05
N ARG A 55 6.83 12.43 1.91
CA ARG A 55 6.72 11.77 0.61
C ARG A 55 7.92 10.84 0.37
N VAL A 56 7.69 9.74 -0.34
CA VAL A 56 8.73 8.76 -0.67
C VAL A 56 9.25 9.01 -2.09
N HIS A 57 10.39 9.68 -2.19
CA HIS A 57 11.00 10.04 -3.48
C HIS A 57 12.28 9.27 -3.82
N THR A 58 12.93 8.67 -2.82
CA THR A 58 14.20 7.95 -3.05
C THR A 58 13.93 6.51 -3.50
N ASN A 59 14.73 6.01 -4.44
CA ASN A 59 14.61 4.62 -4.92
C ASN A 59 14.81 3.61 -3.78
N ALA A 60 15.81 3.83 -2.93
CA ALA A 60 16.08 2.97 -1.78
C ALA A 60 14.89 2.93 -0.80
N GLY A 61 14.29 4.09 -0.49
CA GLY A 61 13.10 4.16 0.36
C GLY A 61 11.90 3.45 -0.26
N ARG A 62 11.72 3.57 -1.58
CA ARG A 62 10.66 2.87 -2.30
C ARG A 62 10.82 1.36 -2.24
N GLN A 63 12.01 0.87 -2.55
CA GLN A 63 12.32 -0.55 -2.53
C GLN A 63 12.16 -1.13 -1.12
N MET A 64 12.69 -0.44 -0.11
CA MET A 64 12.59 -0.90 1.28
C MET A 64 11.13 -1.05 1.73
N LEU A 65 10.29 -0.03 1.51
CA LEU A 65 8.90 -0.05 1.95
C LEU A 65 8.05 -1.01 1.12
N ALA A 66 8.29 -1.13 -0.18
CA ALA A 66 7.62 -2.11 -1.03
C ALA A 66 7.95 -3.55 -0.60
N ASN A 67 9.21 -3.84 -0.28
CA ASN A 67 9.62 -5.15 0.25
C ASN A 67 8.99 -5.42 1.61
N HIS A 68 8.94 -4.42 2.49
CA HIS A 68 8.31 -4.57 3.81
C HIS A 68 6.82 -4.91 3.67
N PHE A 69 6.12 -4.20 2.77
CA PHE A 69 4.73 -4.45 2.46
C PHE A 69 4.49 -5.83 1.82
N ALA A 70 5.36 -6.26 0.90
CA ALA A 70 5.25 -7.60 0.31
C ALA A 70 5.43 -8.71 1.35
N ASN A 71 6.33 -8.51 2.31
CA ASN A 71 6.64 -9.48 3.37
C ASN A 71 5.59 -9.49 4.51
N SER A 72 4.69 -8.50 4.60
CA SER A 72 3.66 -8.45 5.63
C SER A 72 2.44 -9.34 5.32
N GLY A 73 2.37 -9.92 4.11
CA GLY A 73 1.23 -10.72 3.66
C GLY A 73 0.01 -9.88 3.23
N HIS A 74 0.10 -8.56 3.30
CA HIS A 74 -1.01 -7.65 3.01
C HIS A 74 -1.32 -7.54 1.50
N LEU A 75 -0.43 -8.06 0.63
CA LEU A 75 -0.59 -8.00 -0.82
C LEU A 75 -1.79 -8.82 -1.32
N GLU A 76 -2.10 -9.95 -0.68
CA GLU A 76 -3.24 -10.81 -1.03
C GLU A 76 -4.57 -10.13 -0.71
N GLN A 77 -4.66 -9.48 0.46
CA GLN A 77 -5.85 -8.73 0.88
C GLN A 77 -6.18 -7.59 -0.10
N VAL A 78 -5.14 -6.91 -0.60
CA VAL A 78 -5.30 -5.85 -1.60
C VAL A 78 -5.79 -6.39 -2.94
N ALA A 79 -5.32 -7.56 -3.36
CA ALA A 79 -5.80 -8.20 -4.59
C ALA A 79 -7.30 -8.56 -4.47
N GLU A 80 -7.71 -9.10 -3.32
CA GLU A 80 -9.13 -9.40 -3.03
C GLU A 80 -9.98 -8.13 -2.99
N GLU A 81 -9.51 -7.07 -2.34
CA GLU A 81 -10.17 -5.76 -2.31
C GLU A 81 -10.41 -5.23 -3.73
N ILE A 82 -9.36 -5.21 -4.57
CA ILE A 82 -9.45 -4.74 -5.96
C ILE A 82 -10.41 -5.60 -6.79
N ALA A 83 -10.41 -6.92 -6.61
CA ALA A 83 -11.32 -7.84 -7.30
C ALA A 83 -12.78 -7.55 -6.92
N SER A 84 -13.03 -7.30 -5.63
CA SER A 84 -14.37 -7.00 -5.10
C SER A 84 -14.93 -5.67 -5.64
N LEU A 85 -14.08 -4.65 -5.77
CA LEU A 85 -14.45 -3.34 -6.34
C LEU A 85 -14.80 -3.46 -7.83
N SER A 86 -14.10 -4.33 -8.55
CA SER A 86 -14.29 -4.53 -10.00
C SER A 86 -15.55 -5.34 -10.33
N THR A 87 -16.16 -6.02 -9.35
CA THR A 87 -17.37 -6.84 -9.54
C THR A 87 -18.67 -6.03 -9.34
N GLN A 88 -18.57 -4.81 -8.79
CA GLN A 88 -19.73 -3.94 -8.53
C GLN A 88 -19.93 -2.84 -9.59
N ALA A 89 -19.09 -2.80 -10.63
CA ALA A 89 -19.15 -1.83 -11.73
C ALA A 89 -19.62 -2.48 -13.03
#